data_AF-A0A2N5KJ34-F1
#
_entry.id   AF-A0A2N5KJ34-F1
#
_cell.length_a   1.000
_cell.length_b   1.000
_cell.length_c   1.000
_cell.angle_alpha   90.00
_cell.angle_beta   90.00
_cell.angle_gamma   90.00
#
_symmetry.space_group_name_H-M   'P 1'
#
loop_
_entity.id
_entity.type
_entity.pdbx_description
1 polymer ?
#
loop_
_entity_poly.entity_id
_entity_poly.type
_entity_poly.pdbx_seq_one_letter_code
_entity_poly.pdbx_strand_id
1 'polypeptide(L)'
;MARSAIPALDALRIVELSCLILHEDHDPARLARVRDGIREEAVQRNPVIVAPYGSRYLVLDGAHRMRALTELGLRLALVQTIDLPDRAESWGHLLPAQNLKDALRGLPDVVVSTERPHENCLVEARFHDGRLLYAQAKEVALVASVRALKSLGGVYPKGGVVRRVDPEAGAELAAGEALLLYRRFSPHELAEVVDGGEVLPAGITRFPVPERVLNVRYPLALLEDGDPAVRDAELKRFVEESLEGNRVRYYAEPVVLFE
;
A
#
# COMPACT_ATOMS: atom_id res chain seq x y z
N MET A 1 -9.08 16.82 29.27
CA MET A 1 -8.29 15.69 28.75
C MET A 1 -7.01 16.28 28.18
N ALA A 2 -5.85 15.92 28.74
CA ALA A 2 -4.57 16.35 28.18
C ALA A 2 -4.45 15.71 26.79
N ARG A 3 -4.28 16.52 25.75
CA ARG A 3 -3.91 16.01 24.42
C ARG A 3 -2.63 15.18 24.58
N SER A 4 -2.60 14.01 23.95
CA SER A 4 -1.35 13.27 23.79
C SER A 4 -0.30 14.23 23.19
N ALA A 5 0.92 14.23 23.73
CA ALA A 5 2.04 14.98 23.14
C ALA A 5 2.41 14.46 21.74
N ILE A 6 1.84 13.31 21.32
CA ILE A 6 2.04 12.63 20.04
C ILE A 6 0.70 12.63 19.29
N PRO A 7 0.48 13.52 18.31
CA PRO A 7 -0.78 13.64 17.57
C PRO A 7 -1.25 12.34 16.92
N ALA A 8 -0.33 11.52 16.40
CA ALA A 8 -0.69 10.25 15.75
C ALA A 8 -1.40 9.24 16.65
N LEU A 9 -1.23 9.32 17.99
CA LEU A 9 -1.97 8.45 18.91
C LEU A 9 -3.46 8.84 18.98
N ASP A 10 -3.77 10.13 18.87
CA ASP A 10 -5.14 10.63 18.80
C ASP A 10 -5.81 10.28 17.46
N ALA A 11 -5.06 9.77 16.49
CA ALA A 11 -5.53 9.33 15.17
C ALA A 11 -5.81 7.81 15.09
N LEU A 12 -5.57 7.06 16.18
CA LEU A 12 -5.93 5.64 16.23
C LEU A 12 -7.43 5.47 16.42
N ARG A 13 -8.05 4.58 15.64
CA ARG A 13 -9.48 4.27 15.68
C ARG A 13 -9.75 2.78 15.53
N ILE A 14 -10.89 2.33 16.02
CA ILE A 14 -11.50 1.05 15.71
C ILE A 14 -12.62 1.30 14.70
N VAL A 15 -12.54 0.64 13.55
CA VAL A 15 -13.53 0.76 12.49
C VAL A 15 -14.00 -0.61 12.05
N GLU A 16 -15.18 -0.67 11.44
CA GLU A 16 -15.65 -1.90 10.79
C GLU A 16 -14.80 -2.20 9.55
N LEU A 17 -14.43 -3.47 9.38
CA LEU A 17 -13.69 -3.93 8.21
C LEU A 17 -14.46 -3.69 6.90
N SER A 18 -15.80 -3.75 6.94
CA SER A 18 -16.69 -3.44 5.82
C SER A 18 -16.56 -2.01 5.29
N CYS A 19 -16.08 -1.08 6.11
CA CYS A 19 -15.87 0.32 5.73
C CYS A 19 -14.50 0.55 5.07
N LEU A 20 -13.62 -0.45 5.01
CA LEU A 20 -12.29 -0.34 4.42
C LEU A 20 -12.31 -0.70 2.92
N ILE A 21 -11.81 0.22 2.11
CA ILE A 21 -11.68 0.08 0.65
C ILE A 21 -10.23 -0.29 0.32
N LEU A 22 -10.04 -1.45 -0.30
CA LEU A 22 -8.74 -1.89 -0.82
C LEU A 22 -8.60 -1.51 -2.29
N HIS A 23 -7.59 -0.72 -2.62
CA HIS A 23 -7.27 -0.37 -4.02
C HIS A 23 -6.15 -1.20 -4.63
N GLU A 24 -5.48 -2.05 -3.86
CA GLU A 24 -4.45 -2.97 -4.36
C GLU A 24 -4.87 -4.43 -4.26
N ASP A 25 -4.38 -5.21 -5.22
CA ASP A 25 -4.40 -6.65 -5.15
C ASP A 25 -3.41 -7.16 -4.07
N HIS A 26 -3.45 -8.45 -3.81
CA HIS A 26 -2.67 -9.09 -2.77
C HIS A 26 -1.84 -10.23 -3.33
N ASP A 27 -0.63 -10.35 -2.80
CA ASP A 27 0.16 -11.58 -2.91
C ASP A 27 -0.41 -12.66 -1.95
N PRO A 28 -0.87 -13.83 -2.47
CA PRO A 28 -1.48 -14.86 -1.63
C PRO A 28 -0.54 -15.49 -0.60
N ALA A 29 0.76 -15.65 -0.94
CA ALA A 29 1.72 -16.24 -0.03
C ALA A 29 2.05 -15.29 1.13
N ARG A 30 2.15 -13.98 0.86
CA ARG A 30 2.30 -12.94 1.87
C ARG A 30 1.04 -12.82 2.73
N LEU A 31 -0.15 -12.91 2.14
CA LEU A 31 -1.40 -12.90 2.88
C LEU A 31 -1.46 -14.06 3.88
N ALA A 32 -1.16 -15.28 3.43
CA ALA A 32 -1.13 -16.46 4.29
C ALA A 32 -0.17 -16.27 5.48
N ARG A 33 1.08 -15.84 5.23
CA ARG A 33 2.04 -15.56 6.30
C ARG A 33 1.55 -14.51 7.30
N VAL A 34 0.97 -13.41 6.81
CA VAL A 34 0.44 -12.34 7.69
C VAL A 34 -0.72 -12.85 8.53
N ARG A 35 -1.65 -13.60 7.92
CA ARG A 35 -2.79 -14.20 8.62
C ARG A 35 -2.34 -15.17 9.70
N ASP A 36 -1.42 -16.08 9.38
CA ASP A 36 -0.97 -17.10 10.32
C ASP A 36 -0.21 -16.44 11.48
N GLY A 37 0.63 -15.43 11.22
CA GLY A 37 1.29 -14.65 12.28
C GLY A 37 0.31 -13.87 13.17
N ILE A 38 -0.72 -13.24 12.59
CA ILE A 38 -1.78 -12.57 13.37
C ILE A 38 -2.51 -13.58 14.27
N ARG A 39 -2.87 -14.75 13.73
CA ARG A 39 -3.53 -15.82 14.48
C ARG A 39 -2.68 -16.34 15.64
N GLU A 40 -1.40 -16.61 15.39
CA GLU A 40 -0.47 -17.15 16.39
C GLU A 40 -0.24 -16.17 17.54
N GLU A 41 -0.13 -14.88 17.25
CA GLU A 41 0.11 -13.88 18.29
C GLU A 41 -1.13 -13.38 18.99
N ALA A 42 -2.31 -13.65 18.44
CA ALA A 42 -3.60 -13.16 18.92
C ALA A 42 -3.66 -11.63 19.12
N VAL A 43 -2.84 -10.87 18.37
CA VAL A 43 -2.87 -9.40 18.36
C VAL A 43 -2.76 -8.83 16.95
N GLN A 44 -3.34 -7.66 16.75
CA GLN A 44 -3.00 -6.78 15.64
C GLN A 44 -1.79 -5.92 16.06
N ARG A 45 -0.58 -6.30 15.62
CA ARG A 45 0.67 -5.56 15.93
C ARG A 45 0.61 -4.11 15.48
N ASN A 46 0.34 -3.88 14.19
CA ASN A 46 0.42 -2.57 13.56
C ASN A 46 -0.96 -2.15 13.03
N PRO A 47 -1.43 -0.91 13.28
CA PRO A 47 -2.67 -0.38 12.73
C PRO A 47 -2.65 -0.40 11.20
N VAL A 48 -3.79 -0.68 10.56
CA VAL A 48 -3.94 -0.44 9.11
C VAL A 48 -4.00 1.08 8.90
N ILE A 49 -3.25 1.60 7.94
CA ILE A 49 -3.20 3.05 7.70
C ILE A 49 -4.23 3.38 6.66
N VAL A 50 -5.09 4.33 6.99
CA VAL A 50 -6.23 4.68 6.18
C VAL A 50 -6.40 6.18 6.07
N ALA A 51 -7.08 6.62 5.03
CA ALA A 51 -7.55 7.99 4.92
C ALA A 51 -9.08 8.00 4.73
N PRO A 52 -9.80 8.96 5.34
CA PRO A 52 -11.23 9.11 5.13
C PRO A 52 -11.57 9.31 3.64
N TYR A 53 -12.59 8.62 3.15
CA TYR A 53 -13.11 8.77 1.79
C TYR A 53 -14.64 8.62 1.81
N GLY A 54 -15.35 9.75 1.77
CA GLY A 54 -16.80 9.77 1.97
C GLY A 54 -17.16 9.24 3.37
N SER A 55 -18.02 8.23 3.43
CA SER A 55 -18.38 7.52 4.67
C SER A 55 -17.50 6.28 4.96
N ARG A 56 -16.53 6.00 4.10
CA ARG A 56 -15.63 4.84 4.15
C ARG A 56 -14.19 5.30 4.35
N TYR A 57 -13.25 4.36 4.29
CA TYR A 57 -11.83 4.61 4.43
C TYR A 57 -11.05 3.94 3.29
N LEU A 58 -10.20 4.71 2.61
CA LEU A 58 -9.25 4.15 1.65
C LEU A 58 -8.04 3.60 2.41
N VAL A 59 -7.71 2.32 2.21
CA VAL A 59 -6.55 1.69 2.83
C VAL A 59 -5.28 2.12 2.10
N LEU A 60 -4.41 2.87 2.77
CA LEU A 60 -3.17 3.39 2.19
C LEU A 60 -1.98 2.45 2.45
N ASP A 61 -1.99 1.75 3.59
CA ASP A 61 -1.03 0.70 3.89
C ASP A 61 -1.64 -0.36 4.81
N GLY A 62 -1.25 -1.62 4.59
CA GLY A 62 -1.77 -2.77 5.33
C GLY A 62 -2.86 -3.56 4.61
N ALA A 63 -2.87 -3.57 3.28
CA ALA A 63 -3.82 -4.37 2.49
C ALA A 63 -3.84 -5.86 2.91
N HIS A 64 -2.66 -6.49 3.07
CA HIS A 64 -2.58 -7.87 3.56
C HIS A 64 -3.11 -8.04 4.99
N ARG A 65 -2.90 -7.03 5.87
CA ARG A 65 -3.40 -7.05 7.24
C ARG A 65 -4.92 -6.99 7.25
N MET A 66 -5.52 -6.07 6.51
CA MET A 66 -6.98 -5.96 6.38
C MET A 66 -7.60 -7.27 5.86
N ARG A 67 -7.05 -7.85 4.78
CA ARG A 67 -7.52 -9.13 4.24
C ARG A 67 -7.37 -10.27 5.25
N ALA A 68 -6.23 -10.34 5.95
CA ALA A 68 -6.00 -11.35 6.97
C ALA A 68 -7.01 -11.26 8.12
N LEU A 69 -7.29 -10.06 8.63
CA LEU A 69 -8.31 -9.85 9.67
C LEU A 69 -9.69 -10.31 9.18
N THR A 70 -10.02 -10.03 7.91
CA THR A 70 -11.27 -10.47 7.28
C THR A 70 -11.34 -12.01 7.16
N GLU A 71 -10.27 -12.67 6.71
CA GLU A 71 -10.19 -14.15 6.63
C GLU A 71 -10.24 -14.83 8.00
N LEU A 72 -9.84 -14.13 9.07
CA LEU A 72 -9.96 -14.60 10.45
C LEU A 72 -11.36 -14.39 11.04
N GLY A 73 -12.29 -13.82 10.27
CA GLY A 73 -13.68 -13.64 10.70
C GLY A 73 -13.88 -12.49 11.68
N LEU A 74 -12.92 -11.57 11.79
CA LEU A 74 -13.07 -10.37 12.62
C LEU A 74 -14.03 -9.40 11.94
N ARG A 75 -14.74 -8.59 12.73
CA ARG A 75 -15.61 -7.52 12.22
C ARG A 75 -14.93 -6.15 12.23
N LEU A 76 -13.97 -5.95 13.13
CA LEU A 76 -13.34 -4.66 13.38
C LEU A 76 -11.84 -4.70 13.07
N ALA A 77 -11.25 -3.52 12.86
CA ALA A 77 -9.82 -3.36 12.70
C ALA A 77 -9.34 -2.13 13.47
N LEU A 78 -8.14 -2.24 14.05
CA LEU A 78 -7.40 -1.07 14.50
C LEU A 78 -6.80 -0.35 13.29
N VAL A 79 -7.09 0.94 13.16
CA VAL A 79 -6.58 1.79 12.09
C VAL A 79 -5.88 3.02 12.63
N GLN A 80 -4.97 3.58 11.82
CA GLN A 80 -4.43 4.93 12.01
C GLN A 80 -4.96 5.78 10.86
N THR A 81 -5.73 6.81 11.18
CA THR A 81 -6.25 7.74 10.17
C THR A 81 -5.20 8.81 9.85
N ILE A 82 -4.98 9.09 8.57
CA ILE A 82 -4.20 10.24 8.12
C ILE A 82 -5.00 11.08 7.13
N ASP A 83 -4.56 12.31 6.92
CA ASP A 83 -5.12 13.16 5.87
C ASP A 83 -4.86 12.53 4.50
N LEU A 84 -5.87 12.58 3.64
CA LEU A 84 -5.78 11.99 2.31
C LEU A 84 -4.82 12.82 1.46
N PRO A 85 -3.69 12.25 0.98
CA PRO A 85 -2.76 12.99 0.15
C PRO A 85 -3.33 13.21 -1.26
N ASP A 86 -2.95 14.29 -1.92
CA ASP A 86 -3.46 14.64 -3.26
C ASP A 86 -3.22 13.54 -4.30
N ARG A 87 -2.07 12.85 -4.21
CA ARG A 87 -1.67 11.75 -5.08
C ARG A 87 -0.89 10.69 -4.33
N ALA A 88 -1.10 9.44 -4.72
CA ALA A 88 -0.18 8.37 -4.39
C ALA A 88 1.14 8.61 -5.12
N GLU A 89 2.25 8.49 -4.41
CA GLU A 89 3.54 8.29 -5.04
C GLU A 89 3.61 6.88 -5.65
N SER A 90 4.69 6.59 -6.36
CA SER A 90 4.93 5.28 -6.95
C SER A 90 6.26 4.74 -6.45
N TRP A 91 6.27 3.46 -6.08
CA TRP A 91 7.51 2.72 -6.02
C TRP A 91 8.13 2.61 -7.42
N GLY A 92 9.45 2.69 -7.51
CA GLY A 92 10.20 2.28 -8.68
C GLY A 92 10.56 0.80 -8.55
N HIS A 93 10.43 0.03 -9.63
CA HIS A 93 10.78 -1.39 -9.63
C HIS A 93 12.05 -1.64 -10.46
N LEU A 94 13.07 -2.20 -9.81
CA LEU A 94 14.29 -2.65 -10.48
C LEU A 94 14.09 -4.05 -11.02
N LEU A 95 14.27 -4.21 -12.33
CA LEU A 95 14.15 -5.47 -13.04
C LEU A 95 15.40 -5.74 -13.90
N PRO A 96 15.70 -7.02 -14.21
CA PRO A 96 16.65 -7.35 -15.26
C PRO A 96 16.22 -6.72 -16.59
N ALA A 97 17.14 -6.02 -17.25
CA ALA A 97 16.89 -5.38 -18.54
C ALA A 97 16.82 -6.38 -19.70
N GLN A 98 17.40 -7.58 -19.53
CA GLN A 98 17.43 -8.61 -20.56
C GLN A 98 16.01 -9.01 -20.93
N ASN A 99 15.63 -8.76 -22.18
CA ASN A 99 14.29 -9.01 -22.77
C ASN A 99 13.16 -8.11 -22.27
N LEU A 100 13.39 -7.11 -21.40
CA LEU A 100 12.31 -6.26 -20.88
C LEU A 100 11.53 -5.56 -22.01
N LYS A 101 12.23 -5.09 -23.04
CA LYS A 101 11.62 -4.44 -24.22
C LYS A 101 10.65 -5.37 -24.95
N ASP A 102 11.06 -6.61 -25.19
CA ASP A 102 10.26 -7.59 -25.92
C ASP A 102 9.12 -8.13 -25.05
N ALA A 103 9.36 -8.29 -23.74
CA ALA A 103 8.33 -8.63 -22.76
C ALA A 103 7.22 -7.57 -22.71
N LEU A 104 7.57 -6.28 -22.65
CA LEU A 104 6.60 -5.18 -22.69
C LEU A 104 5.81 -5.15 -24.01
N ARG A 105 6.47 -5.40 -25.15
CA ARG A 105 5.81 -5.45 -26.46
C ARG A 105 4.89 -6.65 -26.64
N GLY A 106 5.16 -7.74 -25.92
CA GLY A 106 4.33 -8.93 -25.93
C GLY A 106 3.02 -8.80 -25.15
N LEU A 107 2.82 -7.71 -24.41
CA LEU A 107 1.61 -7.49 -23.63
C LEU A 107 0.43 -7.07 -24.52
N PRO A 108 -0.76 -7.66 -24.33
CA PRO A 108 -1.90 -7.46 -25.24
C PRO A 108 -2.47 -6.05 -25.19
N ASP A 109 -2.43 -5.37 -24.04
CA ASP A 109 -3.12 -4.10 -23.80
C ASP A 109 -2.18 -2.89 -23.76
N VAL A 110 -0.91 -3.10 -24.11
CA VAL A 110 0.16 -2.10 -24.00
C VAL A 110 0.74 -1.78 -25.38
N VAL A 111 1.07 -0.51 -25.59
CA VAL A 111 1.89 -0.04 -26.72
C VAL A 111 3.21 0.49 -26.16
N VAL A 112 4.32 0.13 -26.82
CA VAL A 112 5.67 0.51 -26.39
C VAL A 112 6.28 1.51 -27.37
N SER A 113 6.78 2.64 -26.86
CA SER A 113 7.44 3.70 -27.63
C SER A 113 8.78 4.10 -27.01
N THR A 114 9.63 4.79 -27.78
CA THR A 114 10.83 5.47 -27.29
C THR A 114 10.60 6.95 -26.97
N GLU A 115 9.45 7.49 -27.39
CA GLU A 115 9.01 8.85 -27.11
C GLU A 115 7.92 8.83 -26.05
N ARG A 116 7.96 9.80 -25.12
CA ARG A 116 7.01 9.86 -24.01
C ARG A 116 5.60 10.14 -24.56
N PRO A 117 4.62 9.27 -24.29
CA PRO A 117 3.24 9.50 -24.68
C PRO A 117 2.68 10.76 -24.02
N HIS A 118 1.89 11.53 -24.77
CA HIS A 118 1.18 12.70 -24.23
C HIS A 118 0.13 12.31 -23.19
N GLU A 119 -0.51 11.16 -23.36
CA GLU A 119 -1.56 10.63 -22.48
C GLU A 119 -1.32 9.14 -22.22
N ASN A 120 -1.92 8.62 -21.14
CA ASN A 120 -1.99 7.18 -20.82
C ASN A 120 -0.64 6.47 -20.71
N CYS A 121 0.45 7.21 -20.48
CA CYS A 121 1.73 6.62 -20.12
C CYS A 121 1.57 5.88 -18.77
N LEU A 122 1.71 4.56 -18.79
CA LEU A 122 1.58 3.70 -17.63
C LEU A 122 2.93 3.50 -16.94
N VAL A 123 3.98 3.31 -17.74
CA VAL A 123 5.33 3.01 -17.25
C VAL A 123 6.36 3.76 -18.08
N GLU A 124 7.30 4.39 -17.39
CA GLU A 124 8.59 4.82 -17.93
C GLU A 124 9.66 3.83 -17.46
N ALA A 125 10.32 3.15 -18.39
CA ALA A 125 11.43 2.26 -18.13
C ALA A 125 12.75 2.95 -18.47
N ARG A 126 13.59 3.14 -17.45
CA ARG A 126 14.93 3.73 -17.56
C ARG A 126 15.98 2.64 -17.53
N PHE A 127 16.86 2.60 -18.52
CA PHE A 127 17.94 1.63 -18.61
C PHE A 127 19.25 2.24 -18.10
N HIS A 128 20.17 1.41 -17.60
CA HIS A 128 21.50 1.83 -17.16
C HIS A 128 22.27 2.66 -18.22
N ASP A 129 22.10 2.36 -19.50
CA ASP A 129 22.77 3.08 -20.60
C ASP A 129 22.06 4.38 -21.04
N GLY A 130 21.09 4.85 -20.25
CA GLY A 130 20.36 6.08 -20.51
C GLY A 130 19.21 5.94 -21.51
N ARG A 131 18.99 4.76 -22.11
CA ARG A 131 17.82 4.53 -22.95
C ARG A 131 16.54 4.64 -22.13
N LEU A 132 15.49 5.12 -22.79
CA LEU A 132 14.13 5.20 -22.26
C LEU A 132 13.19 4.37 -23.12
N LEU A 133 12.26 3.68 -22.46
CA LEU A 133 11.08 3.10 -23.09
C LEU A 133 9.85 3.51 -22.31
N TYR A 134 8.77 3.73 -23.03
CA TYR A 134 7.48 4.04 -22.45
C TYR A 134 6.49 2.96 -22.82
N ALA A 135 5.68 2.55 -21.86
CA ALA A 135 4.53 1.68 -22.07
C ALA A 135 3.27 2.48 -21.76
N GLN A 136 2.34 2.51 -22.71
CA GLN A 136 1.03 3.15 -22.58
C GLN A 136 -0.10 2.14 -22.74
N ALA A 137 -1.26 2.42 -22.12
CA ALA A 137 -2.47 1.67 -22.40
C ALA A 137 -2.92 1.90 -23.86
N LYS A 138 -3.51 0.88 -24.48
CA LYS A 138 -4.19 1.01 -25.78
C LYS A 138 -5.46 1.87 -25.69
N GLU A 139 -6.15 1.79 -24.57
CA GLU A 139 -7.39 2.51 -24.30
C GLU A 139 -7.19 3.57 -23.22
N VAL A 140 -7.87 4.71 -23.37
CA VAL A 140 -7.74 5.88 -22.48
C VAL A 140 -8.50 5.67 -21.15
N ALA A 141 -9.50 4.78 -21.12
CA ALA A 141 -10.32 4.58 -19.94
C ALA A 141 -9.50 4.11 -18.72
N LEU A 142 -9.82 4.64 -17.54
CA LEU A 142 -9.08 4.38 -16.30
C LEU A 142 -9.05 2.87 -15.95
N VAL A 143 -10.20 2.21 -16.02
CA VAL A 143 -10.34 0.76 -15.81
C VAL A 143 -9.47 -0.04 -16.80
N ALA A 144 -9.43 0.37 -18.07
CA ALA A 144 -8.60 -0.27 -19.08
C ALA A 144 -7.10 -0.05 -18.82
N SER A 145 -6.71 1.15 -18.36
CA SER A 145 -5.34 1.44 -17.92
C SER A 145 -4.90 0.56 -16.75
N VAL A 146 -5.79 0.29 -15.79
CA VAL A 146 -5.49 -0.62 -14.67
C VAL A 146 -5.37 -2.08 -15.15
N ARG A 147 -6.21 -2.54 -16.08
CA ARG A 147 -6.06 -3.87 -16.70
C ARG A 147 -4.73 -4.01 -17.43
N ALA A 148 -4.35 -2.99 -18.20
CA ALA A 148 -3.05 -2.95 -18.86
C ALA A 148 -1.89 -2.97 -17.84
N LEU A 149 -2.00 -2.24 -16.72
CA LEU A 149 -1.03 -2.33 -15.62
C LEU A 149 -0.96 -3.73 -14.99
N LYS A 150 -2.09 -4.42 -14.80
CA LYS A 150 -2.11 -5.81 -14.33
C LYS A 150 -1.38 -6.75 -15.27
N SER A 151 -1.52 -6.56 -16.58
CA SER A 151 -0.80 -7.37 -17.58
C SER A 151 0.72 -7.28 -17.43
N LEU A 152 1.26 -6.17 -16.89
CA LEU A 152 2.69 -6.02 -16.61
C LEU A 152 3.21 -7.07 -15.63
N GLY A 153 2.37 -7.71 -14.82
CA GLY A 153 2.77 -8.86 -14.00
C GLY A 153 3.54 -9.93 -14.80
N GLY A 154 3.23 -10.08 -16.09
CA GLY A 154 3.93 -11.01 -17.00
C GLY A 154 5.38 -10.65 -17.33
N VAL A 155 5.83 -9.42 -17.08
CA VAL A 155 7.23 -9.01 -17.36
C VAL A 155 8.17 -9.29 -16.18
N TYR A 156 7.62 -9.59 -15.00
CA TYR A 156 8.42 -9.82 -13.81
C TYR A 156 9.02 -11.23 -13.82
N PRO A 157 10.26 -11.39 -13.32
CA PRO A 157 10.86 -12.71 -13.18
C PRO A 157 10.05 -13.58 -12.23
N LYS A 158 9.79 -14.84 -12.64
CA LYS A 158 9.07 -15.80 -11.81
C LYS A 158 9.90 -16.15 -10.56
N GLY A 159 9.27 -16.08 -9.39
CA GLY A 159 9.87 -16.52 -8.12
C GLY A 159 10.97 -15.60 -7.55
N GLY A 160 11.20 -14.41 -8.12
CA GLY A 160 12.16 -13.44 -7.63
C GLY A 160 11.54 -12.37 -6.72
N VAL A 161 12.31 -11.86 -5.76
CA VAL A 161 11.93 -10.67 -5.00
C VAL A 161 12.17 -9.43 -5.88
N VAL A 162 11.12 -8.66 -6.13
CA VAL A 162 11.23 -7.38 -6.84
C VAL A 162 11.87 -6.36 -5.92
N ARG A 163 13.03 -5.83 -6.31
CA ARG A 163 13.67 -4.71 -5.61
C ARG A 163 12.89 -3.43 -5.88
N ARG A 164 12.30 -2.87 -4.82
CA ARG A 164 11.56 -1.60 -4.87
C ARG A 164 12.43 -0.48 -4.33
N VAL A 165 12.41 0.66 -5.01
CA VAL A 165 13.18 1.84 -4.64
C VAL A 165 12.28 3.07 -4.64
N ASP A 166 12.60 4.03 -3.80
CA ASP A 166 12.03 5.36 -3.91
C ASP A 166 12.65 6.03 -5.16
N PRO A 167 11.86 6.36 -6.19
CA PRO A 167 12.41 6.92 -7.42
C PRO A 167 12.96 8.33 -7.24
N GLU A 168 12.54 9.06 -6.20
CA GLU A 168 13.04 10.41 -5.89
C GLU A 168 14.34 10.36 -5.09
N ALA A 169 14.64 9.22 -4.44
CA ALA A 169 15.89 9.01 -3.71
C ALA A 169 17.12 8.74 -4.61
N GLY A 170 16.96 8.80 -5.94
CA GLY A 170 18.08 8.70 -6.89
C GLY A 170 18.72 7.32 -6.96
N ALA A 171 17.91 6.27 -7.18
CA ALA A 171 18.41 4.90 -7.27
C ALA A 171 19.49 4.75 -8.37
N GLU A 172 20.68 4.28 -7.99
CA GLU A 172 21.73 3.91 -8.94
C GLU A 172 21.35 2.58 -9.64
N LEU A 173 21.37 2.60 -10.97
CA LEU A 173 21.13 1.42 -11.78
C LEU A 173 22.46 0.69 -12.00
N ALA A 174 22.49 -0.63 -11.80
CA ALA A 174 23.63 -1.43 -12.22
C ALA A 174 23.55 -1.80 -13.72
N ALA A 175 24.69 -2.18 -14.30
CA ALA A 175 24.73 -2.70 -15.66
C ALA A 175 23.81 -3.93 -15.80
N GLY A 176 22.89 -3.88 -16.77
CA GLY A 176 21.89 -4.93 -16.97
C GLY A 176 20.60 -4.78 -16.16
N GLU A 177 20.44 -3.70 -15.38
CA GLU A 177 19.19 -3.34 -14.72
C GLU A 177 18.39 -2.29 -15.51
N ALA A 178 17.08 -2.31 -15.29
CA ALA A 178 16.15 -1.27 -15.72
C ALA A 178 15.22 -0.89 -14.56
N LEU A 179 14.93 0.40 -14.43
CA LEU A 179 14.00 0.95 -13.46
C LEU A 179 12.66 1.23 -14.13
N LEU A 180 11.59 0.58 -13.66
CA LEU A 180 10.23 0.89 -14.06
C LEU A 180 9.62 1.90 -13.09
N LEU A 181 9.13 3.00 -13.63
CA LEU A 181 8.41 4.05 -12.92
C LEU A 181 6.96 4.07 -13.39
N TYR A 182 6.01 3.91 -12.48
CA TYR A 182 4.60 3.84 -12.82
C TYR A 182 3.95 5.22 -12.80
N ARG A 183 2.86 5.35 -13.54
CA ARG A 183 1.91 6.45 -13.41
C ARG A 183 1.44 6.56 -11.95
N ARG A 184 1.40 7.80 -11.45
CA ARG A 184 0.82 8.13 -10.14
C ARG A 184 -0.70 8.21 -10.24
N PHE A 185 -1.39 7.71 -9.23
CA PHE A 185 -2.85 7.73 -9.13
C PHE A 185 -3.29 8.70 -8.04
N SER A 186 -4.31 9.50 -8.30
CA SER A 186 -5.01 10.23 -7.24
C SER A 186 -5.90 9.28 -6.44
N PRO A 187 -6.19 9.57 -5.16
CA PRO A 187 -7.17 8.80 -4.40
C PRO A 187 -8.54 8.67 -5.06
N HIS A 188 -8.99 9.70 -5.77
CA HIS A 188 -10.22 9.65 -6.54
C HIS A 188 -10.15 8.57 -7.64
N GLU A 189 -9.06 8.53 -8.41
CA GLU A 189 -8.86 7.49 -9.41
C GLU A 189 -8.79 6.10 -8.77
N LEU A 190 -8.15 5.96 -7.61
CA LEU A 190 -8.08 4.68 -6.89
C LEU A 190 -9.47 4.20 -6.46
N ALA A 191 -10.31 5.11 -5.94
CA ALA A 191 -11.68 4.79 -5.56
C ALA A 191 -12.55 4.46 -6.78
N GLU A 192 -12.44 5.23 -7.87
CA GLU A 192 -13.17 4.99 -9.12
C GLU A 192 -12.81 3.64 -9.73
N VAL A 193 -11.54 3.24 -9.67
CA VAL A 193 -11.07 1.91 -10.09
C VAL A 193 -11.74 0.81 -9.28
N VAL A 194 -11.83 0.98 -7.95
CA VAL A 194 -12.47 0.01 -7.06
C VAL A 194 -13.97 -0.06 -7.30
N ASP A 195 -14.64 1.08 -7.45
CA ASP A 195 -16.07 1.13 -7.76
C ASP A 195 -16.36 0.54 -9.15
N GLY A 196 -15.39 0.62 -10.08
CA GLY A 196 -15.39 -0.07 -11.38
C GLY A 196 -15.07 -1.57 -11.33
N GLY A 197 -14.86 -2.15 -10.14
CA GLY A 197 -14.60 -3.58 -9.95
C GLY A 197 -13.16 -4.02 -10.21
N GLU A 198 -12.22 -3.08 -10.30
CA GLU A 198 -10.80 -3.34 -10.50
C GLU A 198 -9.97 -2.91 -9.29
N VAL A 199 -8.70 -3.32 -9.25
CA VAL A 199 -7.70 -2.91 -8.23
C VAL A 199 -6.34 -2.82 -8.90
N LEU A 200 -5.42 -2.05 -8.36
CA LEU A 200 -4.06 -1.96 -8.88
C LEU A 200 -3.25 -3.23 -8.55
N PRO A 201 -2.22 -3.55 -9.35
CA PRO A 201 -1.21 -4.53 -8.94
C PRO A 201 -0.55 -4.13 -7.62
N ALA A 202 -0.25 -5.13 -6.79
CA ALA A 202 0.29 -4.90 -5.45
C ALA A 202 1.63 -4.16 -5.47
N GLY A 203 1.75 -3.12 -4.66
CA GLY A 203 3.01 -2.46 -4.36
C GLY A 203 3.55 -1.54 -5.44
N ILE A 204 2.66 -1.02 -6.27
CA ILE A 204 2.96 0.12 -7.15
C ILE A 204 2.77 1.41 -6.37
N THR A 205 1.70 1.53 -5.58
CA THR A 205 1.43 2.78 -4.86
C THR A 205 2.28 2.92 -3.62
N ARG A 206 2.68 4.15 -3.32
CA ARG A 206 3.37 4.54 -2.09
C ARG A 206 2.67 5.75 -1.52
N PHE A 207 2.40 5.72 -0.22
CA PHE A 207 1.87 6.86 0.51
C PHE A 207 2.87 7.28 1.59
N PRO A 208 3.32 8.54 1.60
CA PRO A 208 4.08 9.06 2.72
C PRO A 208 3.15 9.11 3.94
N VAL A 209 3.61 8.54 5.05
CA VAL A 209 2.84 8.49 6.30
C VAL A 209 3.64 9.21 7.37
N PRO A 210 3.18 10.39 7.84
CA PRO A 210 3.78 11.03 9.00
C PRO A 210 3.46 10.24 10.27
N GLU A 211 4.42 10.17 11.20
CA GLU A 211 4.24 9.60 12.54
C GLU A 211 3.54 8.23 12.56
N ARG A 212 4.06 7.29 11.77
CA ARG A 212 3.54 5.93 11.71
C ARG A 212 3.56 5.29 13.11
N VAL A 213 2.39 4.90 13.60
CA VAL A 213 2.28 4.17 14.87
C VAL A 213 2.57 2.70 14.61
N LEU A 214 3.54 2.15 15.32
CA LEU A 214 4.00 0.77 15.18
C LEU A 214 3.91 0.03 16.50
N ASN A 215 3.76 -1.29 16.42
CA ASN A 215 3.81 -2.24 17.53
C ASN A 215 2.82 -1.93 18.67
N VAL A 216 1.60 -1.51 18.34
CA VAL A 216 0.49 -1.32 19.28
C VAL A 216 0.09 -2.63 19.97
N ARG A 217 0.15 -3.75 19.23
CA ARG A 217 -0.22 -5.10 19.72
C ARG A 217 -1.61 -5.15 20.34
N TYR A 218 -2.62 -4.63 19.63
CA TYR A 218 -3.99 -4.58 20.12
C TYR A 218 -4.64 -5.98 20.08
N PRO A 219 -5.29 -6.46 21.16
CA PRO A 219 -5.82 -7.83 21.24
C PRO A 219 -6.89 -8.12 20.17
N LEU A 220 -6.79 -9.26 19.47
CA LEU A 220 -7.78 -9.64 18.46
C LEU A 220 -9.17 -9.90 19.03
N ALA A 221 -9.26 -10.39 20.27
CA ALA A 221 -10.55 -10.61 20.95
C ALA A 221 -11.40 -9.33 21.06
N LEU A 222 -10.76 -8.15 21.06
CA LEU A 222 -11.45 -6.85 21.06
C LEU A 222 -11.88 -6.40 19.66
N LEU A 223 -11.44 -7.11 18.62
CA LEU A 223 -11.73 -6.84 17.20
C LEU A 223 -12.74 -7.82 16.59
N GLU A 224 -13.07 -8.90 17.28
CA GLU A 224 -14.04 -9.92 16.81
C GLU A 224 -15.41 -9.30 16.53
N ASP A 225 -15.94 -8.58 17.52
CA ASP A 225 -17.27 -7.96 17.47
C ASP A 225 -17.37 -6.81 18.50
N GLY A 226 -18.52 -6.12 18.51
CA GLY A 226 -18.84 -5.00 19.41
C GLY A 226 -19.14 -3.71 18.66
N ASP A 227 -19.75 -2.76 19.37
CA ASP A 227 -20.00 -1.42 18.83
C ASP A 227 -18.65 -0.67 18.61
N PRO A 228 -18.37 -0.13 17.41
CA PRO A 228 -17.11 0.55 17.13
C PRO A 228 -16.82 1.72 18.08
N ALA A 229 -17.83 2.50 18.49
CA ALA A 229 -17.62 3.63 19.40
C ALA A 229 -17.26 3.17 20.83
N VAL A 230 -17.83 2.04 21.28
CA VAL A 230 -17.42 1.42 22.55
C VAL A 230 -15.97 0.93 22.46
N ARG A 231 -15.59 0.24 21.37
CA ARG A 231 -14.21 -0.22 21.16
C ARG A 231 -13.22 0.92 21.03
N ASP A 232 -13.62 2.05 20.46
CA ASP A 232 -12.83 3.27 20.41
C ASP A 232 -12.55 3.84 21.80
N ALA A 233 -13.54 3.81 22.71
CA ALA A 233 -13.34 4.22 24.09
C ALA A 233 -12.39 3.27 24.84
N GLU A 234 -12.48 1.96 24.57
CA GLU A 234 -11.53 0.96 25.08
C GLU A 234 -10.11 1.17 24.54
N LEU A 235 -9.97 1.47 23.25
CA LEU A 235 -8.70 1.81 22.63
C LEU A 235 -8.05 3.04 23.26
N LYS A 236 -8.82 4.10 23.56
CA LYS A 236 -8.29 5.29 24.23
C LYS A 236 -7.70 4.95 25.60
N ARG A 237 -8.41 4.17 26.41
CA ARG A 237 -7.89 3.69 27.71
C ARG A 237 -6.63 2.83 27.52
N PHE A 238 -6.62 1.93 26.55
CA PHE A 238 -5.44 1.11 26.24
C PHE A 238 -4.21 1.96 25.90
N VAL A 239 -4.40 3.04 25.13
CA VAL A 239 -3.33 3.98 24.79
C VAL A 239 -2.85 4.77 26.02
N GLU A 240 -3.79 5.27 26.84
CA GLU A 240 -3.49 5.98 28.10
C GLU A 240 -2.67 5.10 29.06
N GLU A 241 -3.12 3.88 29.32
CA GLU A 241 -2.40 2.89 30.14
C GLU A 241 -1.01 2.54 29.56
N SER A 242 -0.87 2.55 28.24
CA SER A 242 0.42 2.31 27.58
C SER A 242 1.38 3.49 27.76
N LEU A 243 0.89 4.72 27.76
CA LEU A 243 1.67 5.92 28.06
C LEU A 243 2.08 5.97 29.54
N GLU A 244 1.13 5.75 30.44
CA GLU A 244 1.36 5.72 31.90
C GLU A 244 2.36 4.61 32.28
N GLY A 245 2.26 3.46 31.63
CA GLY A 245 3.19 2.34 31.79
C GLY A 245 4.55 2.53 31.11
N ASN A 246 4.84 3.70 30.52
CA ASN A 246 6.08 4.01 29.80
C ASN A 246 6.40 3.00 28.67
N ARG A 247 5.37 2.47 28.00
CA ARG A 247 5.47 1.48 26.90
C ARG A 247 5.48 2.12 25.51
N VAL A 248 5.39 3.45 25.44
CA VAL A 248 5.40 4.21 24.18
C VAL A 248 6.70 5.00 24.05
N ARG A 249 7.33 4.92 22.88
CA ARG A 249 8.50 5.72 22.50
C ARG A 249 8.21 6.48 21.23
N TYR A 250 8.58 7.75 21.21
CA TYR A 250 8.51 8.61 20.02
C TYR A 250 9.92 8.87 19.52
N TYR A 251 10.16 8.58 18.25
CA TYR A 251 11.44 8.81 17.58
C TYR A 251 11.22 9.86 16.49
N ALA A 252 11.86 11.02 16.64
CA ALA A 252 11.77 12.11 15.66
C ALA A 252 12.72 11.93 14.47
N GLU A 253 13.69 11.03 14.59
CA GLU A 253 14.65 10.68 13.54
C GLU A 253 14.22 9.42 12.78
N PRO A 254 14.66 9.23 11.51
CA PRO A 254 14.38 8.01 10.76
C PRO A 254 14.85 6.75 11.49
N VAL A 255 13.98 5.73 11.54
CA VAL A 255 14.25 4.43 12.19
C VAL A 255 14.41 3.34 11.14
N VAL A 256 15.44 2.51 11.28
CA VAL A 256 15.60 1.26 10.50
C VAL A 256 15.05 0.11 11.33
N LEU A 257 14.02 -0.57 10.82
CA LEU A 257 13.35 -1.69 11.48
C LEU A 257 13.62 -2.99 10.71
N PHE A 258 14.03 -4.04 11.44
CA PHE A 258 14.09 -5.41 10.93
C PHE A 258 12.78 -6.10 11.34
N GLU A 259 11.97 -6.48 10.35
CA GLU A 259 10.68 -7.18 10.53
C GLU A 259 10.79 -8.67 10.21
#